data_AF-A0A2D5KE09-F1
#
_entry.id   AF-A0A2D5KE09-F1
#
_cell.length_a   1.000
_cell.length_b   1.000
_cell.length_c   1.000
_cell.angle_alpha   90.00
_cell.angle_beta   90.00
_cell.angle_gamma   90.00
#
_symmetry.space_group_name_H-M   'P 1'
#
loop_
_entity.id
_entity.type
_entity.pdbx_description
1 polymer ?
#
loop_
_entity_poly.entity_id
_entity_poly.type
_entity_poly.pdbx_seq_one_letter_code
_entity_poly.pdbx_strand_id
1 'polypeptide(L)'
;MINYTSQKIIAMRLITLLTFSLLFIQLSTAQPTDKKVGKITFMMVDGEYEDAAYKAEKLLSDFEYRKNAWLYFYLTQSYFEIAKKPELTEEYPRALKEALKAAYKLDKYKDENEENKIAYREAQDLLTSLKDSIITLSEIYYDNENPRKAAYFLKRGVKFDPDDYALQLMEGVYEIKSRNIGEGIKNIMAALDSIDASYKPDEVSAQTLVDALEEYAMILKSGEYDRYFSAYKFEPTQKDIDDALAMSEEYKKYVKPEEMVSKEDRKKKSETIYKSFRSEDKEDNEEEEDE
;
A
#
# COMPACT_ATOMS: atom_id res chain seq x y z
N MET A 1 -39.46 -56.24 -13.46
CA MET A 1 -38.71 -56.02 -12.19
C MET A 1 -37.63 -54.99 -12.50
N ILE A 2 -37.84 -53.72 -12.14
CA ILE A 2 -36.87 -52.65 -12.41
C ILE A 2 -35.72 -52.85 -11.42
N ASN A 3 -34.50 -52.98 -11.95
CA ASN A 3 -33.31 -53.31 -11.18
C ASN A 3 -32.93 -52.10 -10.29
N TYR A 4 -33.44 -52.13 -9.05
CA TYR A 4 -33.36 -51.05 -8.06
C TYR A 4 -31.91 -50.57 -7.81
N THR A 5 -30.95 -51.47 -8.00
CA THR A 5 -29.51 -51.21 -7.82
C THR A 5 -28.95 -50.30 -8.91
N SER A 6 -29.38 -50.46 -10.17
CA SER A 6 -28.95 -49.61 -11.28
C SER A 6 -29.53 -48.20 -11.18
N GLN A 7 -30.79 -48.05 -10.72
CA GLN A 7 -31.39 -46.73 -10.52
C GLN A 7 -30.71 -45.94 -9.39
N LYS A 8 -30.31 -46.59 -8.29
CA LYS A 8 -29.55 -45.94 -7.21
C LYS A 8 -28.18 -45.45 -7.65
N ILE A 9 -27.45 -46.21 -8.48
CA ILE A 9 -26.13 -45.82 -8.98
C ILE A 9 -26.25 -44.63 -9.96
N ILE A 10 -27.28 -44.63 -10.83
CA ILE A 10 -27.54 -43.53 -11.76
C ILE A 10 -27.99 -42.27 -10.99
N ALA A 11 -28.87 -42.41 -9.99
CA ALA A 11 -29.31 -41.31 -9.13
C ALA A 11 -28.14 -40.73 -8.30
N MET A 12 -27.26 -41.58 -7.76
CA MET A 12 -26.10 -41.15 -7.00
C MET A 12 -25.11 -40.39 -7.90
N ARG A 13 -24.85 -40.86 -9.13
CA ARG A 13 -24.03 -40.16 -10.13
C ARG A 13 -24.62 -38.82 -10.58
N LEU A 14 -25.94 -38.74 -10.74
CA LEU A 14 -26.66 -37.49 -11.04
C LEU A 14 -26.56 -36.49 -9.89
N ILE A 15 -26.67 -36.95 -8.64
CA ILE A 15 -26.51 -36.11 -7.44
C ILE A 15 -25.07 -35.61 -7.32
N THR A 16 -24.06 -36.45 -7.59
CA THR A 16 -22.65 -36.03 -7.56
C THR A 16 -22.32 -34.99 -8.66
N LEU A 17 -22.90 -35.13 -9.85
CA LEU A 17 -22.80 -34.14 -10.95
C LEU A 17 -23.53 -32.82 -10.63
N LEU A 18 -24.67 -32.88 -9.94
CA LEU A 18 -25.41 -31.69 -9.50
C LEU A 18 -24.67 -30.93 -8.37
N THR A 19 -24.03 -31.64 -7.44
CA THR A 19 -23.23 -31.01 -6.39
C THR A 19 -21.94 -30.39 -6.94
N PHE A 20 -21.33 -30.98 -7.98
CA PHE A 20 -20.14 -30.39 -8.61
C PHE A 20 -20.49 -29.14 -9.45
N SER A 21 -21.67 -29.11 -10.08
CA SER A 21 -22.12 -27.93 -10.83
C SER A 21 -22.60 -26.78 -9.94
N LEU A 22 -23.17 -27.04 -8.77
CA LEU A 22 -23.52 -26.01 -7.78
C LEU A 22 -22.30 -25.36 -7.11
N LEU A 23 -21.18 -26.09 -6.98
CA LEU A 23 -19.90 -25.55 -6.48
C LEU A 23 -19.21 -24.59 -7.46
N PHE A 24 -19.46 -24.70 -8.77
CA PHE A 24 -18.88 -23.80 -9.78
C PHE A 24 -19.59 -22.45 -9.90
N ILE A 25 -20.84 -22.32 -9.42
CA ILE A 25 -21.61 -21.07 -9.55
C ILE A 25 -21.16 -20.01 -8.52
N GLN A 26 -20.41 -20.40 -7.48
CA GLN A 26 -19.98 -19.48 -6.43
C GLN A 26 -18.60 -18.83 -6.66
N LEU A 27 -17.97 -19.05 -7.82
CA LEU A 27 -16.60 -18.60 -8.11
C LEU A 27 -16.49 -17.49 -9.17
N SER A 28 -17.59 -16.86 -9.58
CA SER A 28 -17.59 -15.90 -10.71
C SER A 28 -17.91 -14.45 -10.33
N THR A 29 -17.78 -14.05 -9.07
CA THR A 29 -18.03 -12.66 -8.64
C THR A 29 -16.79 -11.76 -8.69
N ALA A 30 -15.62 -12.26 -9.11
CA ALA A 30 -14.34 -11.54 -9.10
C ALA A 30 -13.96 -10.90 -10.45
N GLN A 31 -14.91 -10.75 -11.38
CA GLN A 31 -14.66 -10.10 -12.67
C GLN A 31 -15.59 -8.90 -12.87
N PRO A 32 -15.12 -7.84 -13.55
CA PRO A 32 -15.95 -6.70 -13.89
C PRO A 32 -17.13 -7.14 -14.76
N THR A 33 -18.32 -6.62 -14.45
CA THR A 33 -19.55 -6.94 -15.17
C THR A 33 -19.61 -6.23 -16.53
N ASP A 34 -18.98 -5.05 -16.65
CA ASP A 34 -18.86 -4.29 -17.89
C ASP A 34 -17.85 -4.94 -18.85
N LYS A 35 -18.29 -5.21 -20.09
CA LYS A 35 -17.47 -5.87 -21.12
C LYS A 35 -16.26 -5.05 -21.58
N LYS A 36 -16.32 -3.72 -21.56
CA LYS A 36 -15.17 -2.86 -21.90
C LYS A 36 -14.10 -2.96 -20.80
N VAL A 37 -14.53 -2.98 -19.54
CA VAL A 37 -13.65 -3.15 -18.38
C VAL A 37 -13.06 -4.56 -18.37
N GLY A 38 -13.88 -5.60 -18.58
CA GLY A 38 -13.42 -6.99 -18.65
C GLY A 38 -12.45 -7.30 -19.79
N LYS A 39 -12.41 -6.48 -20.85
CA LYS A 39 -11.36 -6.59 -21.88
C LYS A 39 -9.97 -6.27 -21.35
N ILE A 40 -9.86 -5.42 -20.34
CA ILE A 40 -8.57 -5.07 -19.73
C ILE A 40 -8.03 -6.25 -18.93
N THR A 41 -8.91 -7.03 -18.29
CA THR A 41 -8.51 -8.26 -17.57
C THR A 41 -7.69 -9.21 -18.44
N PHE A 42 -8.06 -9.38 -19.72
CA PHE A 42 -7.29 -10.23 -20.64
C PHE A 42 -5.89 -9.64 -20.92
N MET A 43 -5.80 -8.33 -21.17
CA MET A 43 -4.51 -7.64 -21.35
C MET A 43 -3.60 -7.80 -20.12
N MET A 44 -4.18 -7.74 -18.92
CA MET A 44 -3.44 -7.98 -17.67
C MET A 44 -2.92 -9.41 -17.57
N VAL A 45 -3.71 -10.41 -17.95
CA VAL A 45 -3.30 -11.82 -17.99
C VAL A 45 -2.21 -12.07 -19.02
N ASP A 46 -2.29 -11.40 -20.16
CA ASP A 46 -1.32 -11.52 -21.26
C ASP A 46 -0.03 -10.71 -21.00
N GLY A 47 0.02 -9.92 -19.91
CA GLY A 47 1.18 -9.10 -19.54
C GLY A 47 1.35 -7.83 -20.37
N GLU A 48 0.31 -7.44 -21.12
CA GLU A 48 0.24 -6.25 -21.97
C GLU A 48 -0.05 -5.00 -21.12
N TYR A 49 0.84 -4.68 -20.18
CA TYR A 49 0.58 -3.66 -19.16
C TYR A 49 0.47 -2.24 -19.71
N GLU A 50 1.22 -1.88 -20.75
CA GLU A 50 1.14 -0.57 -21.39
C GLU A 50 -0.22 -0.37 -22.07
N ASP A 51 -0.69 -1.37 -22.82
CA ASP A 51 -2.01 -1.37 -23.46
C ASP A 51 -3.15 -1.36 -22.43
N ALA A 52 -3.00 -2.12 -21.34
CA ALA A 52 -3.93 -2.13 -20.23
C ALA A 52 -4.04 -0.76 -19.55
N ALA A 53 -2.91 -0.10 -19.26
CA ALA A 53 -2.86 1.25 -18.71
C ALA A 53 -3.55 2.24 -19.66
N TYR A 54 -3.14 2.30 -20.93
CA TYR A 54 -3.72 3.19 -21.94
C TYR A 54 -5.24 3.03 -22.04
N LYS A 55 -5.73 1.79 -22.04
CA LYS A 55 -7.16 1.52 -22.15
C LYS A 55 -7.93 1.87 -20.89
N ALA A 56 -7.34 1.62 -19.71
CA ALA A 56 -7.93 2.02 -18.44
C ALA A 56 -8.06 3.55 -18.35
N GLU A 57 -7.01 4.30 -18.69
CA GLU A 57 -7.03 5.77 -18.72
C GLU A 57 -8.07 6.32 -19.69
N LYS A 58 -8.14 5.75 -20.90
CA LYS A 58 -9.12 6.15 -21.90
C LYS A 58 -10.55 5.96 -21.39
N LEU A 59 -10.84 4.85 -20.71
CA LEU A 59 -12.16 4.66 -20.11
C LEU A 59 -12.38 5.64 -18.95
N LEU A 60 -11.41 5.85 -18.06
CA LEU A 60 -11.50 6.78 -16.93
C LEU A 60 -11.72 8.25 -17.36
N SER A 61 -11.35 8.62 -18.59
CA SER A 61 -11.66 9.94 -19.15
C SER A 61 -13.15 10.17 -19.42
N ASP A 62 -13.94 9.10 -19.49
CA ASP A 62 -15.39 9.16 -19.65
C ASP A 62 -16.07 9.37 -18.29
N PHE A 63 -17.07 10.25 -18.27
CA PHE A 63 -17.92 10.55 -17.12
C PHE A 63 -18.50 9.29 -16.46
N GLU A 64 -18.90 8.30 -17.27
CA GLU A 64 -19.51 7.05 -16.81
C GLU A 64 -18.54 6.23 -15.95
N TYR A 65 -17.26 6.25 -16.29
CA TYR A 65 -16.25 5.35 -15.74
C TYR A 65 -15.29 6.02 -14.76
N ARG A 66 -15.28 7.35 -14.64
CA ARG A 66 -14.34 8.13 -13.78
C ARG A 66 -14.27 7.72 -12.30
N LYS A 67 -15.24 6.93 -11.81
CA LYS A 67 -15.31 6.41 -10.43
C LYS A 67 -15.26 4.88 -10.36
N ASN A 68 -14.96 4.21 -11.48
CA ASN A 68 -14.96 2.76 -11.56
C ASN A 68 -13.68 2.20 -10.90
N ALA A 69 -13.83 1.45 -9.82
CA ALA A 69 -12.70 0.94 -9.06
C ALA A 69 -11.92 -0.15 -9.80
N TRP A 70 -12.57 -0.97 -10.64
CA TRP A 70 -11.86 -1.96 -11.47
C TRP A 70 -10.84 -1.31 -12.40
N LEU A 71 -11.19 -0.16 -12.99
CA LEU A 71 -10.25 0.59 -13.82
C LEU A 71 -9.07 1.13 -13.02
N TYR A 72 -9.29 1.62 -11.80
CA TYR A 72 -8.20 2.07 -10.94
C TYR A 72 -7.35 0.90 -10.42
N PHE A 73 -7.94 -0.26 -10.16
CA PHE A 73 -7.20 -1.49 -9.85
C PHE A 73 -6.27 -1.88 -11.01
N TYR A 74 -6.80 -1.99 -12.22
CA TYR A 74 -5.97 -2.31 -13.39
C TYR A 74 -4.90 -1.25 -13.63
N LEU A 75 -5.25 0.03 -13.54
CA LEU A 75 -4.28 1.12 -13.73
C LEU A 75 -3.15 1.07 -12.68
N THR A 76 -3.49 0.80 -11.42
CA THR A 76 -2.51 0.61 -10.34
C THR A 76 -1.56 -0.54 -10.67
N GLN A 77 -2.12 -1.69 -11.06
CA GLN A 77 -1.33 -2.87 -11.36
C GLN A 77 -0.45 -2.66 -12.59
N SER A 78 -1.01 -2.15 -13.69
CA SER A 78 -0.27 -1.91 -14.94
C SER A 78 0.93 -1.01 -14.71
N TYR A 79 0.74 0.14 -14.04
CA TYR A 79 1.84 1.04 -13.78
C TYR A 79 2.84 0.50 -12.77
N PHE A 80 2.40 -0.27 -11.78
CA PHE A 80 3.31 -0.93 -10.84
C PHE A 80 4.18 -1.99 -11.55
N GLU A 81 3.60 -2.75 -12.48
CA GLU A 81 4.34 -3.70 -13.31
C GLU A 81 5.30 -3.01 -14.28
N ILE A 82 4.90 -1.88 -14.89
CA ILE A 82 5.76 -1.06 -15.75
C ILE A 82 6.94 -0.52 -14.94
N ALA A 83 6.70 0.00 -13.73
CA ALA A 83 7.74 0.57 -12.87
C ALA A 83 8.82 -0.46 -12.45
N LYS A 84 8.51 -1.76 -12.49
CA LYS A 84 9.45 -2.83 -12.19
C LYS A 84 10.35 -3.21 -13.38
N LYS A 85 10.12 -2.66 -14.58
CA LYS A 85 10.85 -2.97 -15.81
C LYS A 85 11.88 -1.87 -16.13
N PRO A 86 13.18 -2.09 -15.87
CA PRO A 86 14.21 -1.09 -16.13
C PRO A 86 14.23 -0.57 -17.57
N GLU A 87 13.91 -1.42 -18.53
CA GLU A 87 13.84 -1.09 -19.96
C GLU A 87 12.74 -0.09 -20.32
N LEU A 88 11.68 0.04 -19.50
CA LEU A 88 10.56 0.97 -19.72
C LEU A 88 10.73 2.30 -18.96
N THR A 89 11.81 2.44 -18.19
CA THR A 89 12.05 3.60 -17.31
C THR A 89 12.11 4.93 -18.08
N GLU A 90 12.65 4.93 -19.29
CA GLU A 90 12.78 6.14 -20.11
C GLU A 90 11.43 6.59 -20.68
N GLU A 91 10.59 5.63 -21.08
CA GLU A 91 9.25 5.91 -21.64
C GLU A 91 8.22 6.20 -20.54
N TYR A 92 8.36 5.56 -19.38
CA TYR A 92 7.45 5.68 -18.24
C TYR A 92 8.19 6.07 -16.94
N PRO A 93 8.86 7.24 -16.89
CA PRO A 93 9.66 7.64 -15.72
C PRO A 93 8.81 7.81 -14.45
N ARG A 94 7.51 8.08 -14.62
CA ARG A 94 6.54 8.34 -13.54
C ARG A 94 5.63 7.16 -13.24
N ALA A 95 5.94 5.95 -13.74
CA ALA A 95 5.08 4.78 -13.59
C ALA A 95 4.68 4.52 -12.13
N LEU A 96 5.63 4.49 -11.19
CA LEU A 96 5.31 4.28 -9.77
C LEU A 96 4.43 5.39 -9.20
N LYS A 97 4.72 6.66 -9.51
CA LYS A 97 3.90 7.82 -9.11
C LYS A 97 2.47 7.71 -9.63
N GLU A 98 2.26 7.24 -10.86
CA GLU A 98 0.94 7.00 -11.42
C GLU A 98 0.23 5.79 -10.80
N ALA A 99 0.95 4.71 -10.50
CA ALA A 99 0.40 3.57 -9.74
C ALA A 99 -0.13 4.01 -8.37
N LEU A 100 0.63 4.82 -7.63
CA LEU A 100 0.23 5.33 -6.31
C LEU A 100 -0.97 6.28 -6.39
N LYS A 101 -1.05 7.11 -7.44
CA LYS A 101 -2.24 7.95 -7.68
C LYS A 101 -3.48 7.11 -7.98
N ALA A 102 -3.33 6.05 -8.77
CA ALA A 102 -4.42 5.13 -9.09
C ALA A 102 -4.87 4.36 -7.83
N ALA A 103 -3.93 3.90 -6.99
CA ALA A 103 -4.23 3.24 -5.71
C ALA A 103 -5.04 4.14 -4.78
N TYR A 104 -4.66 5.42 -4.65
CA TYR A 104 -5.45 6.41 -3.90
C TYR A 104 -6.88 6.54 -4.44
N LYS A 105 -7.06 6.57 -5.76
CA LYS A 105 -8.40 6.66 -6.37
C LYS A 105 -9.21 5.38 -6.17
N LEU A 106 -8.56 4.23 -6.21
CA LEU A 106 -9.17 2.93 -5.91
C LEU A 106 -9.75 2.93 -4.50
N ASP A 107 -8.95 3.31 -3.49
CA ASP A 107 -9.43 3.47 -2.11
C ASP A 107 -10.57 4.49 -2.02
N LYS A 108 -10.37 5.69 -2.58
CA LYS A 108 -11.36 6.79 -2.55
C LYS A 108 -12.74 6.39 -3.06
N TYR A 109 -12.83 5.51 -4.05
CA TYR A 109 -14.09 5.12 -4.68
C TYR A 109 -14.58 3.74 -4.24
N LYS A 110 -13.91 3.07 -3.30
CA LYS A 110 -14.21 1.69 -2.88
C LYS A 110 -15.66 1.47 -2.45
N ASP A 111 -16.26 2.47 -1.81
CA ASP A 111 -17.62 2.39 -1.24
C ASP A 111 -18.73 2.96 -2.13
N GLU A 112 -18.43 3.42 -3.35
CA GLU A 112 -19.44 4.07 -4.21
C GLU A 112 -20.54 3.10 -4.67
N ASN A 113 -20.23 1.80 -4.82
CA ASN A 113 -21.19 0.74 -5.16
C ASN A 113 -20.61 -0.65 -4.83
N GLU A 114 -21.43 -1.70 -4.92
CA GLU A 114 -21.02 -3.08 -4.60
C GLU A 114 -19.94 -3.62 -5.55
N GLU A 115 -19.95 -3.25 -6.83
CA GLU A 115 -18.91 -3.66 -7.77
C GLU A 115 -17.55 -3.05 -7.41
N ASN A 116 -17.53 -1.81 -6.92
CA ASN A 116 -16.31 -1.16 -6.44
C ASN A 116 -15.78 -1.81 -5.16
N LYS A 117 -16.66 -2.23 -4.24
CA LYS A 117 -16.24 -2.97 -3.03
C LYS A 117 -15.60 -4.30 -3.39
N ILE A 118 -16.13 -4.98 -4.41
CA ILE A 118 -15.54 -6.21 -4.94
C ILE A 118 -14.16 -5.91 -5.50
N ALA A 119 -14.03 -4.93 -6.41
CA ALA A 119 -12.75 -4.56 -7.00
C ALA A 119 -11.68 -4.21 -5.94
N TYR A 120 -12.06 -3.44 -4.91
CA TYR A 120 -11.16 -3.11 -3.80
C TYR A 120 -10.71 -4.35 -3.01
N ARG A 121 -11.61 -5.31 -2.80
CA ARG A 121 -11.29 -6.58 -2.12
C ARG A 121 -10.33 -7.45 -2.93
N GLU A 122 -10.51 -7.49 -4.25
CA GLU A 122 -9.62 -8.21 -5.17
C GLU A 122 -8.24 -7.54 -5.28
N ALA A 123 -8.16 -6.23 -5.03
CA ALA A 123 -6.92 -5.48 -5.09
C ALA A 123 -6.05 -5.59 -3.82
N GLN A 124 -6.50 -6.24 -2.74
CA GLN A 124 -5.80 -6.22 -1.45
C GLN A 124 -4.37 -6.75 -1.53
N ASP A 125 -4.13 -7.84 -2.25
CA ASP A 125 -2.78 -8.39 -2.43
C ASP A 125 -1.87 -7.44 -3.21
N LEU A 126 -2.42 -6.75 -4.23
CA LEU A 126 -1.70 -5.72 -4.98
C LEU A 126 -1.35 -4.53 -4.10
N LEU A 127 -2.32 -4.02 -3.33
CA LEU A 127 -2.13 -2.87 -2.44
C LEU A 127 -1.11 -3.20 -1.35
N THR A 128 -1.12 -4.43 -0.82
CA THR A 128 -0.11 -4.93 0.12
C THR A 128 1.28 -4.96 -0.50
N SER A 129 1.42 -5.47 -1.73
CA SER A 129 2.71 -5.50 -2.46
C SER A 129 3.23 -4.11 -2.80
N LEU A 130 2.33 -3.19 -3.17
CA LEU A 130 2.66 -1.79 -3.42
C LEU A 130 3.09 -1.09 -2.13
N LYS A 131 2.41 -1.36 -1.01
CA LYS A 131 2.74 -0.87 0.32
C LYS A 131 4.14 -1.30 0.74
N ASP A 132 4.46 -2.59 0.65
CA ASP A 132 5.79 -3.12 0.95
C ASP A 132 6.89 -2.43 0.11
N SER A 133 6.62 -2.18 -1.17
CA SER A 133 7.55 -1.50 -2.06
C SER A 133 7.80 -0.04 -1.67
N ILE A 134 6.77 0.71 -1.25
CA ILE A 134 6.95 2.10 -0.80
C ILE A 134 7.59 2.20 0.57
N ILE A 135 7.35 1.25 1.48
CA ILE A 135 8.04 1.17 2.77
C ILE A 135 9.52 0.96 2.49
N THR A 136 9.84 -0.03 1.66
CA THR A 136 11.21 -0.31 1.25
C THR A 136 11.85 0.93 0.63
N LEU A 137 11.23 1.58 -0.35
CA LEU A 137 11.76 2.82 -0.95
C LEU A 137 11.96 3.92 0.10
N SER A 138 11.02 4.10 1.01
CA SER A 138 11.14 5.09 2.07
C SER A 138 12.37 4.83 2.94
N GLU A 139 12.59 3.58 3.36
CA GLU A 139 13.76 3.20 4.16
C GLU A 139 15.06 3.50 3.40
N ILE A 140 15.09 3.23 2.09
CA ILE A 140 16.25 3.52 1.23
C ILE A 140 16.58 4.99 1.21
N TYR A 141 15.58 5.84 0.97
CA TYR A 141 15.81 7.27 0.92
C TYR A 141 16.26 7.80 2.29
N TYR A 142 15.70 7.27 3.37
CA TYR A 142 16.12 7.64 4.72
C TYR A 142 17.58 7.24 5.00
N ASP A 143 17.97 6.01 4.67
CA ASP A 143 19.35 5.50 4.80
C ASP A 143 20.38 6.22 3.93
N ASN A 144 19.92 6.92 2.89
CA ASN A 144 20.73 7.78 2.02
C ASN A 144 20.58 9.27 2.35
N GLU A 145 20.24 9.59 3.61
CA GLU A 145 20.16 10.96 4.14
C GLU A 145 19.13 11.85 3.43
N ASN A 146 18.10 11.25 2.83
CA ASN A 146 16.98 11.96 2.21
C ASN A 146 15.65 11.69 2.95
N PRO A 147 15.49 12.22 4.18
CA PRO A 147 14.27 12.05 4.97
C PRO A 147 13.04 12.70 4.32
N ARG A 148 13.24 13.72 3.48
CA ARG A 148 12.14 14.37 2.74
C ARG A 148 11.49 13.38 1.76
N LYS A 149 12.31 12.71 0.93
CA LYS A 149 11.81 11.73 -0.03
C LYS A 149 11.32 10.45 0.67
N ALA A 150 11.92 10.07 1.80
CA ALA A 150 11.38 9.02 2.66
C ALA A 150 9.93 9.33 3.10
N ALA A 151 9.72 10.49 3.72
CA ALA A 151 8.37 10.94 4.12
C ALA A 151 7.40 10.99 2.93
N TYR A 152 7.86 11.42 1.74
CA TYR A 152 7.05 11.43 0.53
C TYR A 152 6.45 10.06 0.19
N PHE A 153 7.22 8.97 0.27
CA PHE A 153 6.71 7.63 -0.04
C PHE A 153 5.69 7.14 0.99
N LEU A 154 5.97 7.32 2.28
CA LEU A 154 5.02 6.94 3.33
C LEU A 154 3.71 7.73 3.23
N LYS A 155 3.79 9.02 2.94
CA LYS A 155 2.63 9.88 2.64
C LYS A 155 1.78 9.37 1.48
N ARG A 156 2.39 8.72 0.49
CA ARG A 156 1.65 8.08 -0.61
C ARG A 156 0.95 6.82 -0.12
N GLY A 157 1.59 6.05 0.77
CA GLY A 157 1.00 4.91 1.47
C GLY A 157 -0.24 5.28 2.25
N VAL A 158 -0.12 6.24 3.16
CA VAL A 158 -1.23 6.75 3.99
C VAL A 158 -2.42 7.24 3.15
N LYS A 159 -2.19 7.71 1.91
CA LYS A 159 -3.29 8.12 1.03
C LYS A 159 -4.15 6.97 0.53
N PHE A 160 -3.57 5.81 0.20
CA PHE A 160 -4.35 4.66 -0.27
C PHE A 160 -4.65 3.65 0.82
N ASP A 161 -4.02 3.80 1.99
CA ASP A 161 -4.35 3.08 3.21
C ASP A 161 -4.35 4.02 4.43
N PRO A 162 -5.43 4.79 4.62
CA PRO A 162 -5.51 5.81 5.66
C PRO A 162 -5.64 5.24 7.08
N ASP A 163 -5.93 3.95 7.22
CA ASP A 163 -6.08 3.27 8.52
C ASP A 163 -4.76 2.61 8.97
N ASP A 164 -3.71 2.68 8.15
CA ASP A 164 -2.36 2.22 8.51
C ASP A 164 -1.60 3.29 9.30
N TYR A 165 -1.85 3.31 10.61
CA TYR A 165 -1.23 4.25 11.54
C TYR A 165 0.27 3.97 11.76
N ALA A 166 0.79 2.81 11.34
CA ALA A 166 2.23 2.55 11.36
C ALA A 166 2.95 3.42 10.31
N LEU A 167 2.39 3.50 9.10
CA LEU A 167 2.90 4.39 8.06
C LEU A 167 2.75 5.86 8.47
N GLN A 168 1.60 6.25 9.02
CA GLN A 168 1.38 7.63 9.43
C GLN A 168 2.33 8.08 10.55
N LEU A 169 2.61 7.22 11.52
CA LEU A 169 3.56 7.52 12.59
C LEU A 169 4.97 7.72 12.02
N MET A 170 5.42 6.82 11.15
CA MET A 170 6.74 6.93 10.52
C MET A 170 6.83 8.11 9.54
N GLU A 171 5.76 8.42 8.80
CA GLU A 171 5.66 9.65 7.99
C GLU A 171 5.97 10.86 8.87
N GLY A 172 5.32 10.97 10.03
CA GLY A 172 5.52 12.10 10.93
C GLY A 172 6.95 12.17 11.50
N VAL A 173 7.56 11.03 11.82
CA VAL A 173 8.98 10.94 12.23
C VAL A 173 9.90 11.47 11.13
N TYR A 174 9.72 11.03 9.89
CA TYR A 174 10.54 11.49 8.76
C TYR A 174 10.26 12.94 8.38
N GLU A 175 9.04 13.43 8.55
CA GLU A 175 8.71 14.84 8.40
C GLU A 175 9.48 15.71 9.39
N ILE A 176 9.54 15.34 10.68
CA ILE A 176 10.37 16.04 11.68
C ILE A 176 11.84 16.04 11.24
N LYS A 177 12.39 14.88 10.85
CA LYS A 177 13.79 14.76 10.41
C LYS A 177 14.08 15.53 9.12
N SER A 178 13.08 15.72 8.27
CA SER A 178 13.16 16.58 7.06
C SER A 178 12.95 18.08 7.35
N ARG A 179 12.81 18.47 8.62
CA ARG A 179 12.50 19.83 9.10
C ARG A 179 11.09 20.32 8.80
N ASN A 180 10.18 19.44 8.40
CA ASN A 180 8.74 19.72 8.32
C ASN A 180 8.04 19.47 9.67
N ILE A 181 8.48 20.18 10.71
CA ILE A 181 8.16 19.87 12.11
C ILE A 181 6.65 19.94 12.39
N GLY A 182 5.99 20.96 11.84
CA GLY A 182 4.58 21.21 12.10
C GLY A 182 3.68 20.09 11.60
N GLU A 183 3.95 19.56 10.41
CA GLU A 183 3.19 18.44 9.86
C GLU A 183 3.57 17.13 10.57
N GLY A 184 4.87 16.95 10.84
CA GLY A 184 5.35 15.74 11.51
C GLY A 184 4.72 15.51 12.88
N ILE A 185 4.58 16.57 13.69
CA ILE A 185 3.90 16.48 14.99
C ILE A 185 2.42 16.13 14.83
N LYS A 186 1.71 16.71 13.86
CA LYS A 186 0.29 16.38 13.63
C LYS A 186 0.13 14.91 13.26
N ASN A 187 0.97 14.41 12.36
CA ASN A 187 0.93 13.02 11.92
C ASN A 187 1.25 12.06 13.07
N ILE A 188 2.28 12.37 13.87
CA ILE A 188 2.61 11.58 15.07
C ILE A 188 1.45 11.55 16.05
N MET A 189 0.87 12.71 16.40
CA MET A 189 -0.23 12.78 17.36
C MET A 189 -1.48 12.05 16.85
N ALA A 190 -1.85 12.25 15.58
CA ALA A 190 -3.00 11.57 14.98
C ALA A 190 -2.82 10.05 14.95
N ALA A 191 -1.62 9.57 14.63
CA ALA A 191 -1.31 8.15 14.64
C ALA A 191 -1.36 7.58 16.07
N LEU A 192 -0.71 8.22 17.04
CA LEU A 192 -0.69 7.76 18.44
C LEU A 192 -2.07 7.79 19.09
N ASP A 193 -2.93 8.75 18.75
CA ASP A 193 -4.32 8.80 19.20
C ASP A 193 -5.15 7.61 18.67
N SER A 194 -4.72 7.02 17.55
CA SER A 194 -5.42 5.93 16.86
C SER A 194 -4.82 4.54 17.14
N ILE A 195 -3.56 4.47 17.57
CA ILE A 195 -2.89 3.23 18.00
C ILE A 195 -3.33 2.89 19.43
N ASP A 196 -4.49 2.24 19.55
CA ASP A 196 -5.03 1.76 20.82
C ASP A 196 -4.77 0.25 21.03
N ALA A 197 -5.30 -0.31 22.12
CA ALA A 197 -5.14 -1.74 22.44
C ALA A 197 -5.82 -2.71 21.43
N SER A 198 -6.66 -2.20 20.54
CA SER A 198 -7.33 -2.96 19.48
C SER A 198 -6.61 -2.88 18.14
N TYR A 199 -5.73 -1.89 17.96
CA TYR A 199 -4.94 -1.71 16.76
C TYR A 199 -4.04 -2.93 16.49
N LYS A 200 -4.03 -3.35 15.23
CA LYS A 200 -3.14 -4.40 14.73
C LYS A 200 -2.50 -3.86 13.47
N PRO A 201 -1.17 -3.69 13.44
CA PRO A 201 -0.51 -3.27 12.22
C PRO A 201 -0.67 -4.34 11.15
N ASP A 202 -0.72 -3.89 9.90
CA ASP A 202 -0.57 -4.78 8.76
C ASP A 202 0.79 -5.46 8.82
N GLU A 203 0.84 -6.70 8.37
CA GLU A 203 2.03 -7.54 8.41
C GLU A 203 3.26 -6.81 7.83
N VAL A 204 3.13 -6.22 6.64
CA VAL A 204 4.23 -5.51 5.95
C VAL A 204 4.63 -4.19 6.61
N SER A 205 3.80 -3.64 7.50
CA SER A 205 4.03 -2.37 8.20
C SER A 205 4.43 -2.57 9.67
N ALA A 206 4.39 -3.81 10.18
CA ALA A 206 4.61 -4.10 11.59
C ALA A 206 6.00 -3.67 12.07
N GLN A 207 7.05 -3.92 11.27
CA GLN A 207 8.40 -3.45 11.59
C GLN A 207 8.48 -1.92 11.52
N THR A 208 7.80 -1.28 10.56
CA THR A 208 7.73 0.17 10.45
C THR A 208 7.15 0.80 11.71
N LEU A 209 6.11 0.19 12.32
CA LEU A 209 5.55 0.67 13.58
C LEU A 209 6.57 0.65 14.72
N VAL A 210 7.29 -0.47 14.86
CA VAL A 210 8.33 -0.64 15.89
C VAL A 210 9.42 0.41 15.70
N ASP A 211 9.95 0.53 14.48
CA ASP A 211 10.99 1.51 14.14
C ASP A 211 10.50 2.95 14.40
N ALA A 212 9.23 3.25 14.10
CA ALA A 212 8.65 4.58 14.27
C ALA A 212 8.50 4.97 15.75
N LEU A 213 8.07 4.03 16.59
CA LEU A 213 7.94 4.24 18.04
C LEU A 213 9.32 4.46 18.70
N GLU A 214 10.33 3.70 18.27
CA GLU A 214 11.72 3.89 18.74
C GLU A 214 12.28 5.25 18.31
N GLU A 215 12.11 5.64 17.04
CA GLU A 215 12.56 6.93 16.54
C GLU A 215 11.80 8.10 17.16
N TYR A 216 10.49 7.94 17.42
CA TYR A 216 9.69 8.92 18.17
C TYR A 216 10.22 9.09 19.59
N ALA A 217 10.49 8.01 20.32
CA ALA A 217 11.08 8.06 21.65
C ALA A 217 12.45 8.80 21.64
N MET A 218 13.26 8.60 20.59
CA MET A 218 14.52 9.32 20.40
C MET A 218 14.33 10.81 20.13
N ILE A 219 13.31 11.18 19.34
CA ILE A 219 12.93 12.58 19.10
C ILE A 219 12.56 13.25 20.43
N LEU A 220 11.71 12.63 21.25
CA LEU A 220 11.32 13.17 22.56
C LEU A 220 12.54 13.29 23.49
N LYS A 221 13.37 12.25 23.58
CA LYS A 221 14.55 12.22 24.45
C LYS A 221 15.58 13.30 24.10
N SER A 222 15.64 13.71 22.84
CA SER A 222 16.57 14.74 22.39
C SER A 222 16.27 16.12 22.98
N GLY A 223 15.00 16.40 23.30
CA GLY A 223 14.52 17.72 23.71
C GLY A 223 14.60 18.81 22.63
N GLU A 224 15.13 18.50 21.44
CA GLU A 224 15.35 19.48 20.36
C GLU A 224 14.04 20.10 19.87
N TYR A 225 12.97 19.30 19.91
CA TYR A 225 11.68 19.64 19.33
C TYR A 225 10.61 20.05 20.35
N ASP A 226 10.94 20.11 21.64
CA ASP A 226 9.98 20.34 22.73
C ASP A 226 9.13 21.60 22.50
N ARG A 227 9.75 22.72 22.10
CA ARG A 227 9.01 23.97 21.83
C ARG A 227 7.92 23.81 20.76
N TYR A 228 8.14 22.90 19.80
CA TYR A 228 7.20 22.66 18.73
C TYR A 228 6.07 21.75 19.21
N PHE A 229 6.37 20.73 20.03
CA PHE A 229 5.35 19.93 20.70
C PHE A 229 4.47 20.80 21.63
N SER A 230 5.06 21.74 22.37
CA SER A 230 4.32 22.69 23.22
C SER A 230 3.31 23.52 22.42
N ALA A 231 3.63 23.87 21.17
CA ALA A 231 2.69 24.59 20.28
C ALA A 231 1.44 23.77 19.95
N TYR A 232 1.53 22.44 20.02
CA TYR A 232 0.42 21.49 19.91
C TYR A 232 -0.13 21.04 21.27
N LYS A 233 0.23 21.73 22.37
CA LYS A 233 -0.20 21.44 23.75
C LYS A 233 0.24 20.06 24.25
N PHE A 234 1.34 19.55 23.71
CA PHE A 234 2.00 18.35 24.20
C PHE A 234 3.34 18.75 24.84
N GLU A 235 3.54 18.41 26.10
CA GLU A 235 4.80 18.65 26.81
C GLU A 235 5.44 17.29 27.07
N PRO A 236 6.44 16.87 26.26
CA PRO A 236 7.04 15.55 26.39
C PRO A 236 7.60 15.30 27.79
N THR A 237 7.32 14.12 28.34
CA THR A 237 7.83 13.66 29.63
C THR A 237 8.62 12.37 29.49
N GLN A 238 9.37 11.99 30.53
CA GLN A 238 10.02 10.68 30.58
C GLN A 238 9.01 9.53 30.46
N LYS A 239 7.78 9.71 30.95
CA LYS A 239 6.73 8.71 30.82
C LYS A 239 6.35 8.49 29.36
N ASP A 240 6.26 9.54 28.55
CA ASP A 240 5.92 9.42 27.12
C ASP A 240 7.00 8.66 26.34
N ILE A 241 8.28 8.85 26.73
CA ILE A 241 9.41 8.09 26.19
C ILE A 241 9.29 6.61 26.59
N ASP A 242 9.05 6.34 27.88
CA ASP A 242 8.94 4.98 28.39
C ASP A 242 7.73 4.23 27.80
N ASP A 243 6.60 4.92 27.63
CA ASP A 243 5.39 4.38 27.00
C ASP A 243 5.65 4.03 25.53
N ALA A 244 6.28 4.92 24.75
CA ALA A 244 6.62 4.64 23.35
C ALA A 244 7.54 3.42 23.21
N LEU A 245 8.55 3.29 24.08
CA LEU A 245 9.44 2.13 24.10
C LEU A 245 8.72 0.85 24.52
N ALA A 246 7.82 0.91 25.51
CA ALA A 246 7.02 -0.23 25.92
C ALA A 246 6.06 -0.68 24.81
N MET A 247 5.43 0.26 24.09
CA MET A 247 4.61 -0.03 22.92
C MET A 247 5.45 -0.69 21.82
N SER A 248 6.65 -0.17 21.54
CA SER A 248 7.57 -0.77 20.57
C SER A 248 7.85 -2.24 20.90
N GLU A 249 8.22 -2.55 22.15
CA GLU A 249 8.46 -3.92 22.60
C GLU A 249 7.21 -4.81 22.47
N GLU A 250 6.02 -4.28 22.76
CA GLU A 250 4.77 -5.03 22.59
C GLU A 250 4.52 -5.37 21.11
N TYR A 251 4.70 -4.41 20.20
CA TYR A 251 4.40 -4.60 18.78
C TYR A 251 5.40 -5.50 18.05
N LYS A 252 6.59 -5.78 18.63
CA LYS A 252 7.53 -6.80 18.10
C LYS A 252 6.89 -8.17 17.91
N LYS A 253 5.82 -8.51 18.63
CA LYS A 253 5.07 -9.77 18.46
C LYS A 253 4.41 -9.92 17.07
N TYR A 254 4.20 -8.83 16.35
CA TYR A 254 3.63 -8.82 14.99
C TYR A 254 4.69 -8.85 13.89
N VAL A 255 5.96 -8.62 14.23
CA VAL A 255 7.07 -8.62 13.28
C VAL A 255 7.43 -10.07 12.92
N LYS A 256 7.49 -10.39 11.62
CA LYS A 256 7.92 -11.71 11.17
C LYS A 256 9.42 -11.92 11.44
N PRO A 257 9.84 -13.11 11.92
CA PRO A 257 11.26 -13.40 12.15
C PRO A 257 12.14 -13.26 10.90
N GLU A 258 11.59 -13.46 9.70
CA GLU A 258 12.29 -13.31 8.42
C GLU A 258 12.47 -11.84 7.99
N GLU A 259 11.67 -10.94 8.56
CA GLU A 259 11.72 -9.48 8.35
C GLU A 259 12.55 -8.77 9.43
N MET A 260 12.93 -9.48 10.50
CA MET A 260 13.97 -9.07 11.46
C MET A 260 15.37 -9.11 10.81
N VAL A 261 15.50 -8.60 9.59
CA VAL A 261 16.77 -8.43 8.90
C VAL A 261 17.39 -7.13 9.41
N SER A 262 18.71 -7.15 9.67
CA SER A 262 19.42 -5.96 10.11
C SER A 262 19.22 -4.78 9.14
N LYS A 263 19.25 -3.53 9.64
CA LYS A 263 19.22 -2.31 8.80
C LYS A 263 20.26 -2.40 7.68
N GLU A 264 21.44 -2.95 7.96
CA GLU A 264 22.53 -3.16 6.99
C GLU A 264 22.20 -4.16 5.87
N ASP A 265 21.41 -5.20 6.13
CA ASP A 265 21.01 -6.18 5.11
C ASP A 265 19.85 -5.67 4.25
N ARG A 266 18.93 -4.87 4.84
CA ARG A 266 17.93 -4.09 4.09
C ARG A 266 18.62 -3.15 3.11
N LYS A 267 19.70 -2.48 3.55
CA LYS A 267 20.54 -1.59 2.74
C LYS A 267 21.23 -2.26 1.54
N LYS A 268 21.49 -3.56 1.58
CA LYS A 268 22.08 -4.29 0.42
C LYS A 268 21.03 -4.74 -0.58
N LYS A 269 19.86 -5.20 -0.11
CA LYS A 269 18.74 -5.56 -0.99
C LYS A 269 18.20 -4.33 -1.72
N SER A 270 18.21 -3.19 -1.03
CA SER A 270 17.73 -1.93 -1.57
C SER A 270 18.54 -1.37 -2.73
N GLU A 271 19.86 -1.55 -2.80
CA GLU A 271 20.64 -1.08 -3.95
C GLU A 271 20.19 -1.71 -5.29
N THR A 272 19.51 -2.87 -5.24
CA THR A 272 18.93 -3.52 -6.42
C THR A 272 17.58 -2.92 -6.80
N ILE A 273 16.74 -2.62 -5.79
CA ILE A 273 15.40 -2.00 -5.94
C ILE A 273 15.52 -0.51 -6.31
N TYR A 274 16.44 0.22 -5.69
CA TYR A 274 16.75 1.61 -6.01
C TYR A 274 17.15 1.80 -7.48
N LYS A 275 17.80 0.80 -8.09
CA LYS A 275 18.14 0.83 -9.53
C LYS A 275 16.92 0.71 -10.44
N SER A 276 15.87 -0.02 -10.04
CA SER A 276 14.62 -0.10 -10.81
C SER A 276 13.74 1.15 -10.67
N PHE A 277 13.86 1.90 -9.57
CA PHE A 277 13.05 3.11 -9.31
C PHE A 277 13.82 4.43 -9.49
N ARG A 278 15.02 4.38 -10.06
CA ARG A 278 15.96 5.52 -10.22
C ARG A 278 15.42 6.68 -11.07
N SER A 279 14.34 6.50 -11.85
CA SER A 279 13.75 7.59 -12.63
C SER A 279 13.10 8.68 -11.79
N GLU A 280 12.67 8.38 -10.57
CA GLU A 280 12.02 9.40 -9.72
C GLU A 280 12.97 10.55 -9.34
N ASP A 281 14.28 10.31 -9.28
CA ASP A 281 15.25 11.32 -8.85
C ASP A 281 15.63 12.33 -9.94
N LYS A 282 15.33 12.05 -11.21
CA LYS A 282 15.74 12.94 -12.32
C LYS A 282 14.86 14.19 -12.47
N GLU A 283 13.58 14.13 -12.10
CA GLU A 283 12.64 15.24 -12.33
C GLU A 283 12.16 15.97 -11.07
N ASP A 284 12.27 15.41 -9.86
CA ASP A 284 11.97 16.21 -8.64
C ASP A 284 12.92 17.41 -8.52
N ASN A 285 14.11 17.35 -9.12
CA ASN A 285 15.04 18.48 -9.23
C ASN A 285 14.63 19.50 -10.32
N GLU A 286 13.81 19.11 -11.29
CA GLU A 286 13.32 20.00 -12.37
C GLU A 286 11.99 20.68 -12.00
N GLU A 287 11.12 20.01 -11.22
CA GLU A 287 9.91 20.65 -10.66
C GLU A 287 10.24 21.66 -9.51
N GLU A 288 11.42 21.58 -8.86
CA GLU A 288 11.87 22.55 -7.83
C GLU A 288 12.48 23.85 -8.42
N GLU A 289 12.78 23.94 -9.72
CA GLU A 289 13.29 25.19 -10.36
C GLU A 289 12.16 26.12 -10.84
N ASP A 290 10.90 25.66 -10.87
CA ASP A 290 9.76 26.39 -11.44
C ASP A 290 8.68 26.84 -10.41
N GLU A 291 8.95 26.78 -9.09
CA GLU A 291 8.11 27.40 -8.03
C GLU A 291 8.73 28.64 -7.37
#